data_AF-A0A955FD61-F1
#
_entry.id   AF-A0A955FD61-F1
#
_cell.length_a   1.000
_cell.length_b   1.000
_cell.length_c   1.000
_cell.angle_alpha   90.00
_cell.angle_beta   90.00
_cell.angle_gamma   90.00
#
_symmetry.space_group_name_H-M   'P 1'
#
loop_
_entity.id
_entity.type
_entity.pdbx_description
1 polymer ?
#
loop_
_entity_poly.entity_id
_entity_poly.type
_entity_poly.pdbx_seq_one_letter_code
_entity_poly.pdbx_strand_id
1 'polypeptide(L)'
;MNQQLQDTLTTYANPSWQSNPAMHQLVDGYAKFHAALAGVGAVFVLVFVALSIFSWLRFKRVAKTGRFRWPFEKKVYFCFATVFTFVSLFLALITTANISNAVKPLPGFTDSISSITTSDYNRQLHAAFSDWVESGDTTAPRLVQQRVHDRQMFHLVRFIISGILLVVFSFLSLRLWKTLLARRATSETGWTLAEAGWLVAGSAMVVLSLYMVLAFMANFQGVVAPIANALQFG
;
A
#
# COMPACT_ATOMS: atom_id res chain seq x y z
N MET A 1 -25.04 8.89 -20.49
CA MET A 1 -24.55 7.49 -20.56
C MET A 1 -23.71 7.05 -19.36
N ASN A 2 -22.88 7.89 -18.70
CA ASN A 2 -22.33 7.53 -17.37
C ASN A 2 -23.44 7.35 -16.32
N GLN A 3 -24.46 8.19 -16.43
CA GLN A 3 -25.65 8.13 -15.58
C GLN A 3 -26.29 6.74 -15.63
N GLN A 4 -26.39 6.10 -16.79
CA GLN A 4 -27.02 4.77 -16.89
C GLN A 4 -26.30 3.72 -16.03
N LEU A 5 -24.97 3.58 -16.13
CA LEU A 5 -24.24 2.61 -15.31
C LEU A 5 -24.30 2.97 -13.82
N GLN A 6 -24.13 4.25 -13.48
CA GLN A 6 -24.21 4.70 -12.08
C GLN A 6 -25.61 4.48 -11.50
N ASP A 7 -26.65 4.77 -12.26
CA ASP A 7 -28.06 4.58 -11.90
C ASP A 7 -28.36 3.08 -11.74
N THR A 8 -27.91 2.23 -12.68
CA THR A 8 -28.05 0.78 -12.58
C THR A 8 -27.35 0.25 -11.32
N LEU A 9 -26.08 0.58 -11.11
CA LEU A 9 -25.34 0.13 -9.92
C LEU A 9 -25.98 0.64 -8.62
N THR A 10 -26.44 1.90 -8.60
CA THR A 10 -27.12 2.48 -7.41
C THR A 10 -28.46 1.81 -7.15
N THR A 11 -29.25 1.56 -8.20
CA THR A 11 -30.56 0.89 -8.12
C THR A 11 -30.40 -0.52 -7.55
N TYR A 12 -29.40 -1.28 -8.01
CA TYR A 12 -29.22 -2.64 -7.54
C TYR A 12 -28.40 -2.76 -6.25
N ALA A 13 -27.65 -1.73 -5.84
CA ALA A 13 -26.86 -1.73 -4.60
C ALA A 13 -27.72 -1.78 -3.34
N ASN A 14 -28.96 -1.30 -3.36
CA ASN A 14 -29.85 -1.34 -2.19
C ASN A 14 -31.33 -1.36 -2.63
N PRO A 15 -32.14 -2.39 -2.34
CA PRO A 15 -31.93 -3.54 -1.43
C PRO A 15 -31.50 -4.86 -2.12
N SER A 16 -31.37 -4.90 -3.45
CA SER A 16 -31.32 -6.16 -4.22
C SER A 16 -29.94 -6.79 -4.41
N TRP A 17 -28.87 -6.23 -3.84
CA TRP A 17 -27.50 -6.68 -4.16
C TRP A 17 -27.24 -8.14 -3.76
N GLN A 18 -27.94 -8.66 -2.75
CA GLN A 18 -27.85 -10.05 -2.31
C GLN A 18 -28.58 -11.01 -3.24
N SER A 19 -29.69 -10.57 -3.84
CA SER A 19 -30.49 -11.37 -4.78
C SER A 19 -29.99 -11.32 -6.21
N ASN A 20 -29.15 -10.35 -6.55
CA ASN A 20 -28.54 -10.20 -7.87
C ASN A 20 -27.10 -10.77 -7.86
N PRO A 21 -26.85 -11.92 -8.54
CA PRO A 21 -25.54 -12.58 -8.53
C PRO A 21 -24.39 -11.70 -9.04
N ALA A 22 -24.62 -10.87 -10.06
CA ALA A 22 -23.61 -9.96 -10.59
C ALA A 22 -23.21 -8.90 -9.54
N MET A 23 -24.19 -8.30 -8.87
CA MET A 23 -23.93 -7.34 -7.79
C MET A 23 -23.25 -7.99 -6.58
N HIS A 24 -23.67 -9.20 -6.21
CA HIS A 24 -23.03 -9.96 -5.15
C HIS A 24 -21.54 -10.16 -5.44
N GLN A 25 -21.16 -10.47 -6.69
CA GLN A 25 -19.76 -10.60 -7.09
C GLN A 25 -18.99 -9.28 -7.01
N LEU A 26 -19.61 -8.15 -7.36
CA LEU A 26 -18.98 -6.84 -7.24
C LEU A 26 -18.70 -6.47 -5.79
N VAL A 27 -19.69 -6.64 -4.91
CA VAL A 27 -19.57 -6.32 -3.48
C VAL A 27 -18.62 -7.29 -2.77
N ASP A 28 -18.71 -8.59 -3.04
CA ASP A 28 -17.80 -9.61 -2.50
C ASP A 28 -16.36 -9.41 -3.00
N GLY A 29 -16.18 -9.09 -4.29
CA GLY A 29 -14.88 -8.74 -4.86
C GLY A 29 -14.27 -7.51 -4.18
N TYR A 30 -15.07 -6.47 -3.95
CA TYR A 30 -14.66 -5.28 -3.20
C TYR A 30 -14.22 -5.63 -1.76
N ALA A 31 -14.98 -6.47 -1.06
CA ALA A 31 -14.66 -6.93 0.29
C ALA A 31 -13.33 -7.70 0.33
N LYS A 32 -13.14 -8.69 -0.57
CA LYS A 32 -11.93 -9.50 -0.69
C LYS A 32 -10.69 -8.65 -1.01
N PHE A 33 -10.85 -7.67 -1.89
CA PHE A 33 -9.80 -6.72 -2.22
C PHE A 33 -9.32 -5.94 -0.99
N HIS A 34 -10.25 -5.35 -0.22
CA HIS A 34 -9.90 -4.63 0.99
C HIS A 34 -9.34 -5.56 2.09
N ALA A 35 -9.82 -6.80 2.18
CA ALA A 35 -9.24 -7.81 3.08
C ALA A 35 -7.77 -8.12 2.72
N ALA A 36 -7.45 -8.25 1.42
CA ALA A 36 -6.09 -8.47 0.96
C ALA A 36 -5.18 -7.28 1.28
N LEU A 37 -5.64 -6.04 1.05
CA LEU A 37 -4.91 -4.82 1.42
C LEU A 37 -4.70 -4.71 2.93
N ALA A 38 -5.71 -5.06 3.73
CA ALA A 38 -5.59 -5.11 5.18
C ALA A 38 -4.53 -6.12 5.62
N GLY A 39 -4.50 -7.32 5.01
CA GLY A 39 -3.50 -8.36 5.29
C GLY A 39 -2.07 -7.89 5.01
N VAL A 40 -1.81 -7.36 3.81
CA VAL A 40 -0.48 -6.83 3.44
C VAL A 40 -0.09 -5.63 4.32
N GLY A 41 -1.03 -4.71 4.56
CA GLY A 41 -0.80 -3.57 5.44
C GLY A 41 -0.46 -3.98 6.87
N ALA A 42 -1.15 -4.98 7.43
CA ALA A 42 -0.89 -5.51 8.75
C ALA A 42 0.53 -6.09 8.87
N VAL A 43 1.03 -6.79 7.85
CA VAL A 43 2.42 -7.28 7.82
C VAL A 43 3.40 -6.11 7.92
N PHE A 44 3.22 -5.05 7.13
CA PHE A 44 4.08 -3.87 7.22
C PHE A 44 3.96 -3.14 8.56
N VAL A 45 2.75 -3.01 9.12
CA VAL A 45 2.55 -2.45 10.45
C VAL A 45 3.39 -3.21 11.48
N LEU A 46 3.31 -4.54 11.51
CA LEU A 46 4.09 -5.37 12.44
C LEU A 46 5.60 -5.18 12.27
N VAL A 47 6.09 -5.12 11.03
CA VAL A 47 7.50 -4.87 10.74
C VAL A 47 7.94 -3.50 11.27
N PHE A 48 7.18 -2.43 10.99
CA PHE A 48 7.52 -1.08 11.45
C PHE A 48 7.37 -0.90 12.96
N VAL A 49 6.40 -1.55 13.60
CA VAL A 49 6.30 -1.62 15.07
C VAL A 49 7.56 -2.28 15.65
N ALA A 50 7.96 -3.44 15.12
CA ALA A 50 9.15 -4.15 15.59
C ALA A 50 10.43 -3.30 15.41
N LEU A 51 10.59 -2.64 14.26
CA LEU A 51 11.71 -1.73 14.00
C LEU A 51 11.68 -0.50 14.90
N SER A 52 10.51 0.05 15.19
CA SER A 52 10.33 1.17 16.12
C SER A 52 10.72 0.77 17.54
N ILE A 53 10.18 -0.34 18.05
CA ILE A 53 10.52 -0.89 19.36
C ILE A 53 12.02 -1.15 19.46
N PHE A 54 12.61 -1.81 18.45
CA PHE A 54 14.05 -2.07 18.40
C PHE A 54 14.86 -0.77 18.51
N SER A 55 14.49 0.24 17.71
CA SER A 55 15.15 1.55 17.69
C SER A 55 15.02 2.29 19.03
N TRP A 56 13.85 2.27 19.66
CA TRP A 56 13.63 2.85 20.99
C TRP A 56 14.42 2.13 22.09
N LEU A 57 14.49 0.80 22.04
CA LEU A 57 15.28 0.00 22.99
C LEU A 57 16.77 0.33 22.85
N ARG A 58 17.27 0.47 21.62
CA ARG A 58 18.66 0.86 21.36
C ARG A 58 18.94 2.29 21.81
N PHE A 59 18.06 3.23 21.51
CA PHE A 59 18.15 4.62 21.98
C PHE A 59 18.28 4.72 23.50
N LYS A 60 17.51 3.92 24.25
CA LYS A 60 17.57 3.87 25.72
C LYS A 60 18.90 3.30 26.24
N ARG A 61 19.47 2.30 25.57
CA ARG A 61 20.73 1.64 25.99
C ARG A 61 21.99 2.48 25.74
N VAL A 62 22.00 3.33 24.72
CA VAL A 62 23.18 4.15 24.41
C VAL A 62 23.41 5.19 25.51
N ALA A 63 24.56 5.08 26.19
CA ALA A 63 25.00 5.98 27.25
C ALA A 63 25.10 7.43 26.75
N LYS A 64 24.83 8.40 27.63
CA LYS A 64 24.97 9.83 27.30
C LYS A 64 26.45 10.22 27.45
N THR A 65 27.03 10.85 26.43
CA THR A 65 28.35 11.48 26.53
C THR A 65 28.20 12.88 27.12
N GLY A 66 28.19 12.95 28.45
CA GLY A 66 28.06 14.20 29.20
C GLY A 66 26.62 14.74 29.31
N ARG A 67 26.47 15.89 29.98
CA ARG A 67 25.17 16.43 30.44
C ARG A 67 24.28 16.96 29.28
N PHE A 68 24.86 17.35 28.14
CA PHE A 68 24.14 18.12 27.10
C PHE A 68 24.32 17.64 25.64
N ARG A 69 25.11 16.59 25.34
CA ARG A 69 25.33 16.14 23.95
C ARG A 69 24.97 14.67 23.77
N TRP A 70 24.04 14.39 22.85
CA TRP A 70 23.75 13.02 22.43
C TRP A 70 24.82 12.53 21.45
N PRO A 71 25.37 11.31 21.64
CA PRO A 71 26.24 10.72 20.64
C PRO A 71 25.48 10.48 19.34
N PHE A 72 26.22 10.39 18.22
CA PHE A 72 25.64 10.20 16.88
C PHE A 72 24.70 8.99 16.82
N GLU A 73 25.12 7.85 17.38
CA GLU A 73 24.31 6.63 17.47
C GLU A 73 22.95 6.87 18.12
N LYS A 74 22.92 7.63 19.22
CA LYS A 74 21.67 7.96 19.92
C LYS A 74 20.76 8.84 19.07
N LYS A 75 21.31 9.80 18.31
CA LYS A 75 20.52 10.62 17.36
C LYS A 75 19.93 9.78 16.24
N VAL A 76 20.71 8.86 15.68
CA VAL A 76 20.27 7.96 14.59
C VAL A 76 19.11 7.08 15.05
N TYR A 77 19.24 6.40 16.21
CA TYR A 77 18.16 5.59 16.74
C TYR A 77 16.92 6.40 17.09
N PHE A 78 17.08 7.62 17.60
CA PHE A 78 15.95 8.52 17.83
C PHE A 78 15.21 8.87 16.54
N CYS A 79 15.93 9.26 15.48
CA CYS A 79 15.35 9.55 14.17
C CYS A 79 14.62 8.33 13.60
N PHE A 80 15.24 7.15 13.61
CA PHE A 80 14.61 5.92 13.12
C PHE A 80 13.38 5.54 13.93
N ALA A 81 13.47 5.58 15.27
CA ALA A 81 12.34 5.28 16.13
C ALA A 81 11.15 6.21 15.86
N THR A 82 11.43 7.50 15.66
CA THR A 82 10.42 8.51 15.32
C THR A 82 9.78 8.19 13.96
N VAL A 83 10.59 8.05 12.90
CA VAL A 83 10.09 7.75 11.54
C VAL A 83 9.28 6.46 11.52
N PHE A 84 9.79 5.36 12.10
CA PHE A 84 9.08 4.08 12.13
C PHE A 84 7.79 4.14 12.94
N THR A 85 7.74 4.93 14.01
CA THR A 85 6.49 5.17 14.76
C THR A 85 5.46 5.87 13.89
N PHE A 86 5.83 6.97 13.22
CA PHE A 86 4.90 7.71 12.36
C PHE A 86 4.41 6.85 11.18
N VAL A 87 5.31 6.15 10.50
CA VAL A 87 4.94 5.26 9.39
C VAL A 87 4.04 4.12 9.86
N SER A 88 4.35 3.50 11.01
CA SER A 88 3.52 2.44 11.59
C SER A 88 2.10 2.92 11.91
N LEU A 89 1.95 4.09 12.54
CA LEU A 89 0.64 4.66 12.85
C LEU A 89 -0.16 4.99 11.59
N PHE A 90 0.48 5.57 10.58
CA PHE A 90 -0.15 5.87 9.30
C PHE A 90 -0.64 4.59 8.60
N LEU A 91 0.20 3.56 8.54
CA LEU A 91 -0.18 2.26 7.97
C LEU A 91 -1.28 1.58 8.78
N ALA A 92 -1.26 1.68 10.11
CA ALA A 92 -2.30 1.12 10.97
C ALA A 92 -3.67 1.77 10.72
N LEU A 93 -3.70 3.10 10.49
CA LEU A 93 -4.90 3.80 10.09
C LEU A 93 -5.45 3.28 8.76
N ILE A 94 -4.59 3.19 7.73
CA ILE A 94 -4.96 2.67 6.41
C ILE A 94 -5.47 1.23 6.53
N THR A 95 -4.77 0.36 7.25
CA THR A 95 -5.17 -1.02 7.47
C THR A 95 -6.53 -1.10 8.16
N THR A 96 -6.78 -0.27 9.17
CA THR A 96 -8.08 -0.23 9.87
C THR A 96 -9.21 0.19 8.93
N ALA A 97 -8.98 1.18 8.06
CA ALA A 97 -9.96 1.58 7.04
C ALA A 97 -10.25 0.43 6.06
N ASN A 98 -9.21 -0.30 5.63
CA ASN A 98 -9.37 -1.48 4.78
C ASN A 98 -10.12 -2.61 5.49
N ILE A 99 -9.87 -2.85 6.78
CA ILE A 99 -10.65 -3.82 7.56
C ILE A 99 -12.13 -3.41 7.62
N SER A 100 -12.41 -2.12 7.84
CA SER A 100 -13.80 -1.61 7.85
C SER A 100 -14.51 -1.90 6.54
N ASN A 101 -13.87 -1.63 5.40
CA ASN A 101 -14.44 -1.92 4.08
C ASN A 101 -14.54 -3.42 3.78
N ALA A 102 -13.67 -4.26 4.33
CA ALA A 102 -13.77 -5.71 4.18
C ALA A 102 -14.96 -6.28 4.97
N VAL A 103 -15.20 -5.76 6.19
CA VAL A 103 -16.29 -6.23 7.07
C VAL A 103 -17.64 -5.65 6.67
N LYS A 104 -17.67 -4.38 6.22
CA LYS A 104 -18.87 -3.67 5.76
C LYS A 104 -18.62 -3.07 4.38
N PRO A 105 -18.68 -3.88 3.31
CA PRO A 105 -18.29 -3.44 1.96
C PRO A 105 -19.29 -2.48 1.31
N LEU A 106 -20.58 -2.60 1.64
CA LEU A 106 -21.62 -1.88 0.90
C LEU A 106 -21.47 -0.34 0.93
N PRO A 107 -21.28 0.33 2.09
CA PRO A 107 -21.12 1.78 2.12
C PRO A 107 -19.92 2.26 1.27
N GLY A 108 -18.75 1.64 1.45
CA GLY A 108 -17.55 2.00 0.69
C GLY A 108 -17.68 1.69 -0.80
N PHE A 109 -18.37 0.60 -1.15
CA PHE A 109 -18.68 0.26 -2.54
C PHE A 109 -19.61 1.30 -3.17
N THR A 110 -20.69 1.70 -2.49
CA THR A 110 -21.61 2.74 -2.98
C THR A 110 -20.92 4.08 -3.16
N ASP A 111 -20.07 4.49 -2.22
CA ASP A 111 -19.25 5.70 -2.37
C ASP A 111 -18.36 5.61 -3.62
N SER A 112 -17.82 4.43 -3.91
CA SER A 112 -16.95 4.19 -5.05
C SER A 112 -17.66 4.30 -6.41
N ILE A 113 -18.98 4.04 -6.48
CA ILE A 113 -19.80 4.18 -7.71
C ILE A 113 -19.83 5.64 -8.15
N SER A 114 -19.94 6.57 -7.19
CA SER A 114 -19.97 8.01 -7.47
C SER A 114 -18.67 8.52 -8.12
N SER A 115 -17.56 7.80 -7.92
CA SER A 115 -16.23 8.15 -8.44
C SER A 115 -15.91 7.58 -9.83
N ILE A 116 -16.83 6.83 -10.47
CA ILE A 116 -16.62 6.26 -11.81
C ILE A 116 -16.42 7.37 -12.84
N THR A 117 -15.30 7.31 -13.58
CA THR A 117 -14.88 8.35 -14.51
C THR A 117 -15.58 8.25 -15.87
N THR A 118 -15.84 9.40 -16.51
CA THR A 118 -16.49 9.50 -17.81
C THR A 118 -15.48 9.67 -18.94
N SER A 119 -14.95 8.58 -19.46
CA SER A 119 -14.17 8.61 -20.70
C SER A 119 -14.96 7.95 -21.84
N ASP A 120 -14.92 8.57 -23.02
CA ASP A 120 -15.54 8.02 -24.23
C ASP A 120 -14.91 6.67 -24.65
N TYR A 121 -13.68 6.41 -24.21
CA TYR A 121 -12.93 5.17 -24.41
C TYR A 121 -13.60 3.97 -23.75
N ASN A 122 -14.33 4.18 -22.64
CA ASN A 122 -14.93 3.09 -21.85
C ASN A 122 -16.40 2.79 -22.15
N ARG A 123 -17.02 3.44 -23.16
CA ARG A 123 -18.46 3.28 -23.41
C ARG A 123 -18.91 1.83 -23.59
N GLN A 124 -18.16 1.03 -24.35
CA GLN A 124 -18.48 -0.39 -24.56
C GLN A 124 -18.33 -1.22 -23.28
N LEU A 125 -17.32 -0.91 -22.46
CA LEU A 125 -17.11 -1.55 -21.17
C LEU A 125 -18.25 -1.22 -20.20
N HIS A 126 -18.65 0.06 -20.12
CA HIS A 126 -19.74 0.50 -19.23
C HIS A 126 -21.09 -0.10 -19.63
N ALA A 127 -21.37 -0.18 -20.95
CA ALA A 127 -22.57 -0.84 -21.45
C ALA A 127 -22.58 -2.34 -21.09
N ALA A 128 -21.48 -3.05 -21.35
CA ALA A 128 -21.37 -4.47 -21.00
C ALA A 128 -21.53 -4.71 -19.49
N PHE A 129 -21.04 -3.79 -18.65
CA PHE A 129 -21.26 -3.85 -17.20
C PHE A 129 -22.72 -3.61 -16.81
N SER A 130 -23.40 -2.63 -17.41
CA SER A 130 -24.82 -2.36 -17.15
C SER A 130 -25.66 -3.57 -17.51
N ASP A 131 -25.47 -4.13 -18.72
CA ASP A 131 -26.19 -5.31 -19.20
C ASP A 131 -25.95 -6.53 -18.30
N TRP A 132 -24.72 -6.71 -17.82
CA TRP A 132 -24.38 -7.79 -16.90
C TRP A 132 -25.06 -7.64 -15.54
N VAL A 133 -25.07 -6.44 -14.98
CA VAL A 133 -25.74 -6.17 -13.71
C VAL A 133 -27.25 -6.31 -13.85
N GLU A 134 -27.84 -5.80 -14.92
CA GLU A 134 -29.29 -5.88 -15.19
C GLU A 134 -29.74 -7.33 -15.42
N SER A 135 -28.95 -8.13 -16.14
CA SER A 135 -29.25 -9.55 -16.37
C SER A 135 -29.09 -10.41 -15.11
N GLY A 136 -28.27 -9.99 -14.15
CA GLY A 136 -27.98 -10.76 -12.94
C GLY A 136 -27.22 -12.06 -13.21
N ASP A 137 -26.52 -12.18 -14.34
CA ASP A 137 -25.76 -13.39 -14.67
C ASP A 137 -24.57 -13.57 -13.70
N THR A 138 -24.24 -14.82 -13.41
CA THR A 138 -23.07 -15.21 -12.63
C THR A 138 -21.76 -15.07 -13.41
N THR A 139 -21.80 -14.94 -14.73
CA THR A 139 -20.59 -14.85 -15.55
C THR A 139 -20.40 -13.45 -16.10
N ALA A 140 -19.32 -12.77 -15.67
CA ALA A 140 -18.98 -11.47 -16.20
C ALA A 140 -18.68 -11.54 -17.73
N PRO A 141 -19.04 -10.52 -18.52
CA PRO A 141 -18.78 -10.50 -19.96
C PRO A 141 -17.28 -10.62 -20.28
N ARG A 142 -16.95 -11.24 -21.42
CA ARG A 142 -15.56 -11.45 -21.85
C ARG A 142 -14.75 -10.15 -21.91
N LEU A 143 -15.37 -9.04 -22.35
CA LEU A 143 -14.73 -7.73 -22.41
C LEU A 143 -14.28 -7.26 -21.01
N VAL A 144 -15.10 -7.48 -19.98
CA VAL A 144 -14.79 -7.16 -18.59
C VAL A 144 -13.64 -8.03 -18.08
N GLN A 145 -13.71 -9.34 -18.32
CA GLN A 145 -12.68 -10.29 -17.88
C GLN A 145 -11.32 -9.97 -18.51
N GLN A 146 -11.28 -9.68 -19.81
CA GLN A 146 -10.06 -9.30 -20.54
C GLN A 146 -9.45 -8.02 -19.95
N ARG A 147 -10.27 -6.98 -19.72
CA ARG A 147 -9.77 -5.71 -19.18
C ARG A 147 -9.19 -5.86 -17.77
N VAL A 148 -9.81 -6.69 -16.93
CA VAL A 148 -9.30 -7.05 -15.60
C VAL A 148 -7.97 -7.79 -15.74
N HIS A 149 -7.90 -8.80 -16.61
CA HIS A 149 -6.69 -9.59 -16.82
C HIS A 149 -5.50 -8.74 -17.27
N ASP A 150 -5.70 -7.86 -18.27
CA ASP A 150 -4.65 -6.97 -18.78
C ASP A 150 -4.10 -6.05 -17.69
N ARG A 151 -5.00 -5.51 -16.85
CA ARG A 151 -4.63 -4.68 -15.71
C ARG A 151 -3.82 -5.46 -14.68
N GLN A 152 -4.27 -6.67 -14.34
CA GLN A 152 -3.58 -7.52 -13.38
C GLN A 152 -2.16 -7.83 -13.85
N MET A 153 -1.96 -8.19 -15.12
CA MET A 153 -0.64 -8.49 -15.67
C MET A 153 0.29 -7.27 -15.67
N PHE A 154 -0.24 -6.10 -16.03
CA PHE A 154 0.52 -4.86 -15.99
C PHE A 154 1.03 -4.51 -14.58
N HIS A 155 0.18 -4.67 -13.56
CA HIS A 155 0.58 -4.40 -12.18
C HIS A 155 1.41 -5.51 -11.56
N LEU A 156 1.24 -6.77 -11.99
CA LEU A 156 1.98 -7.92 -11.47
C LEU A 156 3.48 -7.76 -11.69
N VAL A 157 3.88 -7.35 -12.89
CA VAL A 157 5.30 -7.12 -13.22
C VAL A 157 5.89 -6.04 -12.29
N ARG A 158 5.17 -4.93 -12.10
CA ARG A 158 5.61 -3.82 -11.25
C ARG A 158 5.64 -4.20 -9.76
N PHE A 159 4.69 -5.01 -9.33
CA PHE A 159 4.63 -5.58 -7.98
C PHE A 159 5.87 -6.44 -7.69
N ILE A 160 6.24 -7.34 -8.60
CA ILE A 160 7.42 -8.18 -8.46
C ILE A 160 8.71 -7.34 -8.42
N ILE A 161 8.86 -6.40 -9.36
CA ILE A 161 10.04 -5.53 -9.44
C ILE A 161 10.19 -4.69 -8.15
N SER A 162 9.12 -4.05 -7.69
CA SER A 162 9.15 -3.25 -6.46
C SER A 162 9.43 -4.10 -5.22
N GLY A 163 8.94 -5.34 -5.17
CA GLY A 163 9.26 -6.30 -4.10
C GLY A 163 10.74 -6.66 -4.04
N ILE A 164 11.36 -6.96 -5.19
CA ILE A 164 12.80 -7.25 -5.28
C ILE A 164 13.63 -6.02 -4.85
N LEU A 165 13.30 -4.85 -5.39
CA LEU A 165 14.01 -3.61 -5.06
C LEU A 165 13.86 -3.22 -3.58
N LEU A 166 12.68 -3.46 -2.98
CA LEU A 166 12.45 -3.25 -1.55
C LEU A 166 13.43 -4.07 -0.70
N VAL A 167 13.61 -5.35 -1.03
CA VAL A 167 14.54 -6.24 -0.32
C VAL A 167 15.98 -5.74 -0.48
N VAL A 168 16.39 -5.42 -1.71
CA VAL A 168 17.75 -4.93 -2.00
C VAL A 168 18.05 -3.63 -1.26
N PHE A 169 17.19 -2.62 -1.34
CA PHE A 169 17.43 -1.34 -0.66
C PHE A 169 17.38 -1.44 0.85
N SER A 170 16.48 -2.27 1.40
CA SER A 170 16.43 -2.52 2.85
C SER A 170 17.72 -3.18 3.34
N PHE A 171 18.22 -4.17 2.60
CA PHE A 171 19.46 -4.86 2.95
C PHE A 171 20.69 -3.95 2.86
N LEU A 172 20.79 -3.16 1.79
CA LEU A 172 21.87 -2.18 1.64
C LEU A 172 21.79 -1.13 2.75
N SER A 173 20.62 -0.56 3.02
CA SER A 173 20.40 0.37 4.13
C SER A 173 20.93 -0.20 5.45
N LEU A 174 20.54 -1.42 5.81
CA LEU A 174 21.01 -2.07 7.04
C LEU A 174 22.53 -2.23 7.09
N ARG A 175 23.18 -2.62 5.98
CA ARG A 175 24.64 -2.76 5.92
C ARG A 175 25.35 -1.42 6.04
N LEU A 176 24.86 -0.39 5.34
CA LEU A 176 25.43 0.96 5.36
C LEU A 176 25.35 1.57 6.77
N TRP A 177 24.19 1.50 7.40
CA TRP A 177 23.99 2.05 8.75
C TRP A 177 24.78 1.28 9.80
N LYS A 178 24.84 -0.06 9.73
CA LYS A 178 25.69 -0.86 10.64
C LYS A 178 27.16 -0.46 10.51
N THR A 179 27.65 -0.30 9.29
CA THR A 179 29.06 0.08 9.04
C THR A 179 29.36 1.49 9.55
N LEU A 180 28.46 2.44 9.28
CA LEU A 180 28.62 3.83 9.74
C LEU A 180 28.58 3.93 11.27
N LEU A 181 27.65 3.24 11.92
CA LEU A 181 27.56 3.20 13.38
C LEU A 181 28.81 2.58 14.01
N ALA A 182 29.31 1.47 13.46
CA ALA A 182 30.54 0.83 13.96
C ALA A 182 31.76 1.74 13.83
N ARG A 183 31.92 2.45 12.70
CA ARG A 183 33.03 3.40 12.49
C ARG A 183 32.96 4.60 13.43
N ARG A 184 31.76 5.15 13.64
CA ARG A 184 31.57 6.31 14.53
C ARG A 184 31.62 5.96 16.02
N ALA A 185 31.55 4.67 16.38
CA ALA A 185 31.74 4.23 17.77
C ALA A 185 33.21 4.29 18.21
N THR A 186 34.15 4.10 17.29
CA THR A 186 35.60 4.07 17.57
C THR A 186 36.33 5.37 17.20
N SER A 187 35.67 6.31 16.55
CA SER A 187 36.29 7.55 16.05
C SER A 187 36.14 8.69 17.04
N GLU A 188 37.27 9.20 17.55
CA GLU A 188 37.35 10.40 18.39
C GLU A 188 37.49 11.70 17.56
N THR A 189 37.69 11.58 16.24
CA THR A 189 37.97 12.70 15.34
C THR A 189 36.73 13.19 14.56
N GLY A 190 36.90 14.30 13.82
CA GLY A 190 35.86 14.90 12.99
C GLY A 190 35.31 13.98 11.90
N TRP A 191 34.29 14.44 11.17
CA TRP A 191 33.73 13.68 10.05
C TRP A 191 34.71 13.60 8.88
N THR A 192 34.94 12.40 8.36
CA THR A 192 35.65 12.24 7.09
C THR A 192 34.69 12.37 5.90
N LEU A 193 35.19 12.75 4.72
CA LEU A 193 34.39 12.80 3.49
C LEU A 193 33.73 11.44 3.17
N ALA A 194 34.44 10.34 3.44
CA ALA A 194 33.91 8.99 3.28
C ALA A 194 32.71 8.73 4.20
N GLU A 195 32.78 9.12 5.49
CA GLU A 195 31.66 8.98 6.44
C GLU A 195 30.44 9.82 6.03
N ALA A 196 30.66 11.03 5.51
CA ALA A 196 29.58 11.84 4.96
C ALA A 196 28.92 11.14 3.75
N GLY A 197 29.73 10.56 2.87
CA GLY A 197 29.24 9.74 1.74
C GLY A 197 28.39 8.55 2.21
N TRP A 198 28.83 7.83 3.23
CA TRP A 198 28.06 6.72 3.82
C TRP A 198 26.74 7.18 4.45
N LEU A 199 26.72 8.34 5.10
CA LEU A 199 25.50 8.92 5.68
C LEU A 199 24.48 9.26 4.60
N VAL A 200 24.91 9.91 3.52
CA VAL A 200 24.05 10.27 2.39
C VAL A 200 23.51 9.00 1.71
N ALA A 201 24.38 8.05 1.39
CA ALA A 201 23.99 6.79 0.77
C ALA A 201 23.02 5.99 1.66
N GLY A 202 23.31 5.88 2.96
CA GLY A 202 22.45 5.20 3.93
C GLY A 202 21.07 5.86 4.05
N SER A 203 21.03 7.19 4.06
CA SER A 203 19.77 7.95 4.11
C SER A 203 18.96 7.79 2.82
N ALA A 204 19.62 7.85 1.66
CA ALA A 204 18.98 7.62 0.36
C ALA A 204 18.38 6.22 0.28
N MET A 205 19.08 5.18 0.77
CA MET A 205 18.53 3.81 0.79
C MET A 205 17.30 3.67 1.69
N VAL A 206 17.22 4.41 2.81
CA VAL A 206 16.02 4.45 3.66
C VAL A 206 14.84 5.05 2.90
N VAL A 207 15.04 6.21 2.25
CA VAL A 207 13.99 6.87 1.46
C VAL A 207 13.52 5.98 0.32
N LEU A 208 14.45 5.36 -0.42
CA LEU A 208 14.11 4.42 -1.49
C LEU A 208 13.37 3.19 -0.96
N SER A 209 13.73 2.67 0.22
CA SER A 209 13.02 1.53 0.82
C SER A 209 11.58 1.92 1.18
N LEU A 210 11.37 3.09 1.79
CA LEU A 210 10.01 3.58 2.11
C LEU A 210 9.18 3.81 0.85
N TYR A 211 9.78 4.40 -0.19
CA TYR A 211 9.14 4.54 -1.50
C TYR A 211 8.78 3.18 -2.10
N MET A 212 9.66 2.17 -1.98
CA MET A 212 9.36 0.83 -2.49
C MET A 212 8.25 0.12 -1.72
N VAL A 213 8.05 0.39 -0.42
CA VAL A 213 6.85 -0.08 0.31
C VAL A 213 5.59 0.49 -0.33
N LEU A 214 5.55 1.80 -0.60
CA LEU A 214 4.41 2.45 -1.25
C LEU A 214 4.17 1.91 -2.66
N ALA A 215 5.23 1.78 -3.47
CA ALA A 215 5.16 1.23 -4.82
C ALA A 215 4.67 -0.23 -4.81
N PHE A 216 5.16 -1.04 -3.87
CA PHE A 216 4.73 -2.43 -3.70
C PHE A 216 3.24 -2.51 -3.37
N MET A 217 2.78 -1.75 -2.37
CA MET A 217 1.36 -1.72 -1.98
C MET A 217 0.45 -1.22 -3.10
N ALA A 218 0.85 -0.15 -3.81
CA ALA A 218 0.09 0.41 -4.92
C ALA A 218 -0.02 -0.57 -6.10
N ASN A 219 1.04 -1.33 -6.40
CA ASN A 219 0.97 -2.33 -7.46
C ASN A 219 0.26 -3.60 -7.02
N PHE A 220 0.38 -4.02 -5.75
CA PHE A 220 -0.42 -5.10 -5.17
C PHE A 220 -1.92 -4.81 -5.28
N GLN A 221 -2.32 -3.56 -5.02
CA GLN A 221 -3.67 -3.08 -5.22
C GLN A 221 -4.14 -3.30 -6.68
N GLY A 222 -3.27 -3.07 -7.65
CA GLY A 222 -3.57 -3.30 -9.07
C GLY A 222 -3.68 -4.77 -9.46
N VAL A 223 -2.93 -5.67 -8.80
CA VAL A 223 -2.98 -7.12 -9.02
C VAL A 223 -4.25 -7.75 -8.44
N VAL A 224 -4.66 -7.31 -7.24
CA VAL A 224 -5.85 -7.83 -6.56
C VAL A 224 -7.10 -7.01 -6.92
N ALA A 225 -6.99 -6.05 -7.84
CA ALA A 225 -8.06 -5.13 -8.16
C ALA A 225 -9.36 -5.89 -8.48
N PRO A 226 -10.48 -5.55 -7.81
CA PRO A 226 -11.76 -6.18 -8.05
C PRO A 226 -12.25 -5.84 -9.45
N ILE A 227 -13.19 -6.63 -9.95
CA ILE A 227 -13.88 -6.38 -11.22
C ILE A 227 -14.44 -4.95 -11.25
N ALA A 228 -14.97 -4.45 -10.13
CA ALA A 228 -15.44 -3.08 -9.97
C ALA A 228 -14.39 -2.00 -10.30
N ASN A 229 -13.10 -2.25 -10.08
CA ASN A 229 -12.05 -1.27 -10.38
C ASN A 229 -11.72 -1.18 -11.87
N ALA A 230 -12.17 -2.14 -12.70
CA ALA A 230 -12.12 -1.99 -14.15
C ALA A 230 -13.01 -0.82 -14.62
N LEU A 231 -14.01 -0.42 -13.83
CA LEU A 231 -14.90 0.72 -14.11
C LEU A 231 -14.22 2.07 -13.86
N GLN A 232 -13.46 2.20 -12.78
CA GLN A 232 -12.92 3.50 -12.34
C GLN A 232 -11.74 3.98 -13.18
N PHE A 233 -10.96 3.05 -13.72
CA PHE A 233 -9.68 3.30 -14.37
C PHE A 233 -9.58 2.62 -15.74
N GLY A 234 -10.73 2.32 -16.34
CA GLY A 234 -10.86 1.80 -17.70
C GLY A 234 -10.20 2.72 -18.71
#